data_AF-A0AA41R2U5-F1
#
_entry.id   AF-A0AA41R2U5-F1
#
_cell.length_a   1.000
_cell.length_b   1.000
_cell.length_c   1.000
_cell.angle_alpha   90.00
_cell.angle_beta   90.00
_cell.angle_gamma   90.00
#
_symmetry.space_group_name_H-M   'P 1'
#
loop_
_entity.id
_entity.type
_entity.pdbx_description
1 polymer ?
#
loop_
_entity_poly.entity_id
_entity_poly.type
_entity_poly.pdbx_seq_one_letter_code
_entity_poly.pdbx_strand_id
1 'polypeptide(L)'
;MKISELVKRTGVPKETIHFYIREGLLRKPRKSGVNTADYTETHVERLRLIKDLRDNHYLPIPEIKKILKALKKQSPGDQAVSRFKSRYLRPMDQLVEAEVPGREAFCRTTGLGPKWLERMEAWGVINARQEDGQPVYSQDDVIIGRLLVDIDRLGFGPKDGYDPRDLQQISDFIKDYVRSGQNKYLSTTLKKIAAGDYRESKIQIREVMSLFFYHMYRKRVREQYEEILEAMKDEDRAGA
;
A
#
# COMPACT_ATOMS: atom_id res chain seq x y z
N MET A 1 -1.48 10.46 -27.52
CA MET A 1 -0.36 9.64 -28.06
C MET A 1 -0.87 8.73 -29.16
N LYS A 2 -0.05 8.47 -30.18
CA LYS A 2 -0.42 7.57 -31.30
C LYS A 2 -0.22 6.10 -30.90
N ILE A 3 -0.74 5.18 -31.70
CA ILE A 3 -0.64 3.74 -31.44
C ILE A 3 0.82 3.23 -31.44
N SER A 4 1.68 3.76 -32.31
CA SER A 4 3.10 3.40 -32.37
C SER A 4 3.84 3.76 -31.08
N GLU A 5 3.52 4.91 -30.50
CA GLU A 5 4.08 5.35 -29.22
C GLU A 5 3.55 4.50 -28.06
N LEU A 6 2.26 4.15 -28.07
CA LEU A 6 1.67 3.26 -27.08
C LEU A 6 2.32 1.87 -27.09
N VAL A 7 2.58 1.31 -28.27
CA VAL A 7 3.30 0.04 -28.44
C VAL A 7 4.71 0.15 -27.85
N LYS A 8 5.47 1.21 -28.17
CA LYS A 8 6.81 1.44 -27.62
C LYS A 8 6.83 1.52 -26.09
N ARG A 9 5.86 2.22 -25.49
CA ARG A 9 5.81 2.46 -24.04
C ARG A 9 5.32 1.27 -23.21
N THR A 10 4.55 0.38 -23.82
CA THR A 10 3.91 -0.77 -23.13
C THR A 10 4.56 -2.10 -23.51
N GLY A 11 5.24 -2.17 -24.65
CA GLY A 11 5.72 -3.41 -25.24
C GLY A 11 4.60 -4.36 -25.67
N VAL A 12 3.35 -3.87 -25.77
CA VAL A 12 2.20 -4.66 -26.20
C VAL A 12 2.00 -4.47 -27.72
N PRO A 13 1.97 -5.56 -28.52
CA PRO A 13 1.80 -5.46 -29.97
C PRO A 13 0.49 -4.76 -30.36
N LYS A 14 0.50 -4.11 -31.52
CA LYS A 14 -0.64 -3.36 -32.06
C LYS A 14 -1.89 -4.23 -32.16
N GLU A 15 -1.74 -5.44 -32.66
CA GLU A 15 -2.80 -6.44 -32.85
C GLU A 15 -3.41 -6.84 -31.50
N THR A 16 -2.58 -7.00 -30.47
CA THR A 16 -3.02 -7.30 -29.09
C THR A 16 -3.77 -6.12 -28.48
N ILE A 17 -3.35 -4.88 -28.72
CA ILE A 17 -4.07 -3.68 -28.28
C ILE A 17 -5.46 -3.64 -28.92
N HIS A 18 -5.55 -3.89 -30.24
CA HIS A 18 -6.84 -3.95 -30.94
C HIS A 18 -7.72 -5.10 -30.44
N PHE A 19 -7.13 -6.26 -30.14
CA PHE A 19 -7.83 -7.37 -29.50
C PHE A 19 -8.42 -6.95 -28.13
N TYR A 20 -7.64 -6.31 -27.26
CA TYR A 20 -8.15 -5.82 -25.96
C TYR A 20 -9.24 -4.76 -26.08
N ILE A 21 -9.22 -3.93 -27.13
CA ILE A 21 -10.31 -2.99 -27.41
C ILE A 21 -11.59 -3.74 -27.82
N ARG A 22 -11.47 -4.75 -28.70
CA ARG A 22 -12.62 -5.58 -29.13
C ARG A 22 -13.23 -6.37 -27.97
N GLU A 23 -12.38 -6.96 -27.14
CA GLU A 23 -12.79 -7.70 -25.94
C GLU A 23 -13.29 -6.80 -24.80
N GLY A 24 -13.18 -5.47 -24.95
CA GLY A 24 -13.64 -4.49 -23.95
C GLY A 24 -12.74 -4.37 -22.72
N LEU A 25 -11.52 -4.90 -22.78
CA LEU A 25 -10.51 -4.72 -21.73
C LEU A 25 -9.95 -3.29 -21.75
N LEU A 26 -9.84 -2.67 -22.91
CA LEU A 26 -9.36 -1.29 -23.09
C LEU A 26 -10.48 -0.38 -23.61
N ARG A 27 -10.56 0.87 -23.13
CA ARG A 27 -11.52 1.85 -23.67
C ARG A 27 -11.16 2.16 -25.12
N LYS A 28 -12.17 2.43 -25.94
CA LYS A 28 -11.93 2.93 -27.30
C LYS A 28 -11.21 4.29 -27.20
N PRO A 29 -10.10 4.49 -27.93
CA PRO A 29 -9.40 5.77 -27.96
C PRO A 29 -10.28 6.86 -28.58
N ARG A 30 -9.99 8.14 -28.27
CA ARG A 30 -10.70 9.26 -28.90
C ARG A 30 -10.30 9.33 -30.36
N LYS A 31 -11.27 9.44 -31.28
CA LYS A 31 -10.98 9.69 -32.70
C LYS A 31 -10.53 11.14 -32.84
N SER A 32 -9.35 11.34 -33.42
CA SER A 32 -8.75 12.66 -33.68
C SER A 32 -8.66 12.94 -35.20
N GLY A 33 -9.29 12.09 -36.02
CA GLY A 33 -9.32 12.16 -37.49
C GLY A 33 -9.75 10.83 -38.11
N VAL A 34 -9.83 10.78 -39.45
CA VAL A 34 -10.33 9.62 -40.23
C VAL A 34 -9.53 8.34 -39.96
N ASN A 35 -8.22 8.44 -39.74
CA ASN A 35 -7.32 7.32 -39.42
C ASN A 35 -6.46 7.54 -38.17
N THR A 36 -6.83 8.51 -37.31
CA THR A 36 -6.07 8.81 -36.09
C THR A 36 -6.91 8.57 -34.85
N ALA A 37 -6.36 7.78 -33.94
CA ALA A 37 -6.89 7.62 -32.60
C ALA A 37 -5.87 8.09 -31.56
N ASP A 38 -6.34 8.89 -30.60
CA ASP A 38 -5.54 9.40 -29.49
C ASP A 38 -5.73 8.51 -28.26
N TYR A 39 -4.60 7.94 -27.85
CA TYR A 39 -4.44 7.21 -26.60
C TYR A 39 -3.91 8.15 -25.51
N THR A 40 -4.23 7.84 -24.26
CA THR A 40 -3.87 8.62 -23.07
C THR A 40 -3.02 7.78 -22.12
N GLU A 41 -2.45 8.40 -21.09
CA GLU A 41 -1.66 7.70 -20.07
C GLU A 41 -2.45 6.57 -19.38
N THR A 42 -3.76 6.78 -19.18
CA THR A 42 -4.67 5.76 -18.66
C THR A 42 -4.75 4.50 -19.54
N HIS A 43 -4.42 4.58 -20.84
CA HIS A 43 -4.30 3.39 -21.70
C HIS A 43 -2.98 2.67 -21.44
N VAL A 44 -1.89 3.40 -21.17
CA VAL A 44 -0.57 2.83 -20.84
C VAL A 44 -0.64 2.04 -19.54
N GLU A 45 -1.17 2.66 -18.48
CA GLU A 45 -1.34 2.04 -17.16
C GLU A 45 -2.18 0.76 -17.26
N ARG A 46 -3.28 0.83 -18.00
CA ARG A 46 -4.20 -0.30 -18.19
C ARG A 46 -3.58 -1.44 -18.99
N LEU A 47 -2.78 -1.13 -20.01
CA LEU A 47 -2.05 -2.14 -20.78
C LEU A 47 -0.95 -2.82 -19.96
N ARG A 48 -0.23 -2.06 -19.12
CA ARG A 48 0.76 -2.62 -18.18
C ARG A 48 0.11 -3.56 -17.18
N LEU A 49 -1.04 -3.16 -16.61
CA LEU A 49 -1.80 -4.00 -15.70
C LEU A 49 -2.29 -5.28 -16.36
N ILE A 50 -2.85 -5.20 -17.58
CA ILE A 50 -3.27 -6.40 -18.33
C ILE A 50 -2.08 -7.33 -18.58
N LYS A 51 -0.93 -6.76 -18.95
CA LYS A 51 0.29 -7.52 -19.19
C LYS A 51 0.78 -8.22 -17.94
N ASP A 52 0.84 -7.53 -16.81
CA ASP A 52 1.24 -8.07 -15.51
C ASP A 52 0.32 -9.22 -15.05
N LEU A 53 -1.00 -9.02 -15.10
CA LEU A 53 -1.98 -10.05 -14.75
C LEU A 53 -1.90 -11.30 -15.63
N ARG A 54 -1.51 -11.14 -16.90
CA ARG A 54 -1.36 -12.26 -17.84
C ARG A 54 -0.01 -12.95 -17.70
N ASP A 55 1.07 -12.18 -17.66
CA ASP A 55 2.44 -12.70 -17.78
C ASP A 55 2.98 -13.19 -16.41
N ASN A 56 2.61 -12.53 -15.30
CA ASN A 56 3.08 -12.87 -13.95
C ASN A 56 2.06 -13.67 -13.13
N HIS A 57 0.76 -13.47 -13.39
CA HIS A 57 -0.32 -14.13 -12.64
C HIS A 57 -1.08 -15.19 -13.45
N TYR A 58 -0.69 -15.42 -14.71
CA TYR A 58 -1.25 -16.45 -15.61
C TYR A 58 -2.78 -16.44 -15.71
N LEU A 59 -3.40 -15.26 -15.54
CA LEU A 59 -4.85 -15.15 -15.53
C LEU A 59 -5.41 -15.17 -16.96
N PRO A 60 -6.50 -15.94 -17.21
CA PRO A 60 -7.16 -15.92 -18.50
C PRO A 60 -7.92 -14.59 -18.69
N ILE A 61 -8.07 -14.18 -19.96
CA ILE A 61 -8.70 -12.90 -20.36
C ILE A 61 -10.06 -12.63 -19.69
N PRO A 62 -10.98 -13.62 -19.53
CA PRO A 62 -12.24 -13.39 -18.83
C PRO A 62 -12.09 -12.97 -17.36
N GLU A 63 -11.11 -13.52 -16.63
CA GLU A 63 -10.85 -13.17 -15.23
C GLU A 63 -10.21 -11.78 -15.12
N ILE A 64 -9.26 -11.47 -16.02
CA ILE A 64 -8.69 -10.12 -16.13
C ILE A 64 -9.81 -9.10 -16.38
N LYS A 65 -10.79 -9.41 -17.24
CA LYS A 65 -11.93 -8.53 -17.51
C LYS A 65 -12.82 -8.31 -16.28
N LYS A 66 -13.04 -9.34 -15.44
CA LYS A 66 -13.77 -9.20 -14.16
C LYS A 66 -13.03 -8.27 -13.21
N ILE A 67 -11.72 -8.46 -13.04
CA ILE A 67 -10.85 -7.60 -12.21
C ILE A 67 -10.89 -6.16 -12.71
N LEU A 68 -10.72 -5.95 -14.02
CA LEU A 68 -10.77 -4.63 -14.64
C LEU A 68 -12.14 -3.95 -14.54
N LYS A 69 -13.22 -4.72 -14.49
CA LYS A 69 -14.59 -4.20 -14.29
C LYS A 69 -14.81 -3.82 -12.84
N ALA A 70 -14.30 -4.61 -11.89
CA ALA A 70 -14.26 -4.26 -10.48
C ALA A 70 -13.48 -2.96 -10.27
N LEU A 71 -12.27 -2.85 -10.85
CA LEU A 71 -11.42 -1.64 -10.84
C LEU A 71 -12.04 -0.43 -11.56
N LYS A 72 -13.01 -0.61 -12.44
CA LYS A 72 -13.72 0.51 -13.11
C LYS A 72 -14.92 0.98 -12.29
N LYS A 73 -15.53 0.10 -11.50
CA LYS A 73 -16.55 0.42 -10.49
C LYS A 73 -15.95 1.02 -9.23
N GLN A 74 -14.64 0.87 -9.08
CA GLN A 74 -13.88 1.46 -8.00
C GLN A 74 -13.94 2.98 -8.07
N SER A 75 -14.37 3.56 -6.96
CA SER A 75 -14.42 5.00 -6.73
C SER A 75 -13.02 5.62 -6.86
N PRO A 76 -12.88 6.95 -6.97
CA PRO A 76 -11.59 7.63 -6.81
C PRO A 76 -10.83 7.17 -5.55
N GLY A 77 -11.56 6.85 -4.47
CA GLY A 77 -11.01 6.29 -3.23
C GLY A 77 -10.39 4.90 -3.44
N ASP A 78 -11.03 4.03 -4.21
CA ASP A 78 -10.51 2.70 -4.48
C ASP A 78 -9.28 2.71 -5.42
N GLN A 79 -9.21 3.68 -6.35
CA GLN A 79 -8.00 3.91 -7.15
C GLN A 79 -6.85 4.43 -6.28
N ALA A 80 -7.13 5.29 -5.28
CA ALA A 80 -6.15 5.69 -4.29
C ALA A 80 -5.65 4.46 -3.51
N VAL A 81 -6.57 3.61 -3.02
CA VAL A 81 -6.22 2.35 -2.35
C VAL A 81 -5.31 1.48 -3.21
N SER A 82 -5.60 1.30 -4.50
CA SER A 82 -4.77 0.51 -5.41
C SER A 82 -3.36 1.08 -5.58
N ARG A 83 -3.24 2.42 -5.73
CA ARG A 83 -1.94 3.10 -5.78
C ARG A 83 -1.14 2.89 -4.48
N PHE A 84 -1.76 3.09 -3.33
CA PHE A 84 -1.12 2.88 -2.02
C PHE A 84 -0.63 1.43 -1.87
N LYS A 85 -1.47 0.44 -2.18
CA LYS A 85 -1.07 -0.98 -2.12
C LYS A 85 0.12 -1.28 -3.03
N SER A 86 0.11 -0.79 -4.28
CA SER A 86 1.22 -1.01 -5.21
C SER A 86 2.54 -0.34 -4.79
N ARG A 87 2.47 0.73 -3.99
CA ARG A 87 3.63 1.47 -3.49
C ARG A 87 4.23 0.86 -2.23
N TYR A 88 3.40 0.31 -1.35
CA TYR A 88 3.81 -0.06 0.01
C TYR A 88 3.65 -1.55 0.36
N LEU A 89 2.90 -2.33 -0.44
CA LEU A 89 2.70 -3.77 -0.24
C LEU A 89 3.33 -4.55 -1.40
N ARG A 90 4.60 -4.28 -1.71
CA ARG A 90 5.33 -5.08 -2.68
C ARG A 90 5.96 -6.29 -1.98
N PRO A 91 5.67 -7.52 -2.43
CA PRO A 91 6.26 -8.73 -1.84
C PRO A 91 7.79 -8.71 -1.81
N MET A 92 8.43 -8.05 -2.79
CA MET A 92 9.89 -7.95 -2.88
C MET A 92 10.50 -7.00 -1.85
N ASP A 93 9.77 -5.95 -1.44
CA ASP A 93 10.29 -4.99 -0.45
C ASP A 93 10.46 -5.66 0.92
N GLN A 94 9.71 -6.73 1.21
CA GLN A 94 9.85 -7.53 2.44
C GLN A 94 10.94 -8.62 2.35
N LEU A 95 11.43 -8.94 1.15
CA LEU A 95 12.43 -9.98 0.91
C LEU A 95 13.86 -9.41 0.83
N VAL A 96 13.99 -8.13 0.51
CA VAL A 96 15.27 -7.42 0.52
C VAL A 96 15.40 -6.74 1.89
N GLU A 97 16.32 -7.22 2.73
CA GLU A 97 16.79 -6.51 3.93
C GLU A 97 17.61 -5.27 3.50
N ALA A 98 16.97 -4.35 2.78
CA ALA A 98 17.59 -3.09 2.41
C ALA A 98 17.66 -2.22 3.66
N GLU A 99 18.88 -2.01 4.14
CA GLU A 99 19.16 -1.16 5.27
C GLU A 99 19.62 0.22 4.81
N VAL A 100 19.17 1.24 5.52
CA VAL A 100 19.56 2.63 5.24
C VAL A 100 20.44 3.13 6.40
N PRO A 101 21.76 3.29 6.19
CA PRO A 101 22.64 3.80 7.22
C PRO A 101 22.58 5.33 7.28
N GLY A 102 22.36 5.85 8.48
CA GLY A 102 22.41 7.27 8.82
C GLY A 102 21.07 8.02 8.67
N ARG A 103 20.83 8.93 9.62
CA ARG A 103 19.65 9.82 9.64
C ARG A 103 19.48 10.61 8.35
N GLU A 104 20.57 11.11 7.79
CA GLU A 104 20.53 11.91 6.56
C GLU A 104 20.05 11.09 5.36
N ALA A 105 20.57 9.87 5.19
CA ALA A 105 20.15 8.97 4.12
C ALA A 105 18.68 8.56 4.30
N PHE A 106 18.25 8.33 5.54
CA PHE A 106 16.86 8.04 5.86
C PHE A 106 15.93 9.19 5.47
N CYS A 107 16.21 10.42 5.91
CA CYS A 107 15.45 11.63 5.56
C CYS A 107 15.37 11.82 4.05
N ARG A 108 16.49 11.65 3.32
CA ARG A 108 16.53 11.75 1.86
C ARG A 108 15.68 10.68 1.17
N THR A 109 15.69 9.45 1.68
CA THR A 109 14.97 8.30 1.09
C THR A 109 13.46 8.34 1.35
N THR A 110 13.05 8.89 2.48
CA THR A 110 11.65 8.94 2.92
C THR A 110 10.98 10.27 2.59
N GLY A 111 11.74 11.37 2.56
CA GLY A 111 11.25 12.74 2.55
C GLY A 111 10.87 13.27 3.93
N LEU A 112 11.09 12.50 5.02
CA LEU A 112 10.76 12.92 6.38
C LEU A 112 11.75 13.98 6.86
N GLY A 113 11.24 15.05 7.46
CA GLY A 113 12.08 16.14 7.99
C GLY A 113 12.94 15.68 9.19
N PRO A 114 14.16 16.23 9.39
CA PRO A 114 15.06 15.80 10.47
C PRO A 114 14.47 15.90 11.88
N LYS A 115 13.81 17.02 12.19
CA LYS A 115 13.12 17.23 13.47
C LYS A 115 11.97 16.23 13.71
N TRP A 116 11.36 15.76 12.63
CA TRP A 116 10.32 14.74 12.69
C TRP A 116 10.91 13.36 12.90
N LEU A 117 12.03 13.05 12.25
CA LEU A 117 12.75 11.80 12.48
C LEU A 117 13.15 11.68 13.96
N GLU A 118 13.79 12.70 14.53
CA GLU A 118 14.17 12.71 15.96
C GLU A 118 12.96 12.48 16.88
N ARG A 119 11.81 13.08 16.55
CA ARG A 119 10.56 12.88 17.31
C ARG A 119 10.05 11.45 17.20
N MET A 120 10.00 10.90 15.98
CA MET A 120 9.51 9.55 15.73
C MET A 120 10.41 8.48 16.37
N GLU A 121 11.72 8.73 16.42
CA GLU A 121 12.69 7.92 17.17
C GLU A 121 12.41 7.98 18.67
N ALA A 122 12.23 9.19 19.22
CA ALA A 122 11.92 9.36 20.64
C ALA A 122 10.59 8.70 21.05
N TRP A 123 9.62 8.63 20.13
CA TRP A 123 8.33 7.97 20.34
C TRP A 123 8.34 6.47 20.01
N GLY A 124 9.45 5.93 19.50
CA GLY A 124 9.56 4.52 19.12
C GLY A 124 8.72 4.12 17.89
N VAL A 125 8.21 5.09 17.14
CA VAL A 125 7.49 4.87 15.88
C VAL A 125 8.45 4.41 14.78
N ILE A 126 9.67 4.96 14.78
CA ILE A 126 10.80 4.54 13.94
C ILE A 126 11.90 4.06 14.89
N ASN A 127 12.50 2.90 14.63
CA ASN A 127 13.50 2.31 15.52
C ASN A 127 14.77 1.95 14.76
N ALA A 128 15.78 2.82 14.84
CA ALA A 128 17.10 2.53 14.30
C ALA A 128 17.84 1.48 15.14
N ARG A 129 18.48 0.51 14.48
CA ARG A 129 19.53 -0.31 15.09
C ARG A 129 20.83 0.48 15.13
N GLN A 130 21.65 0.24 16.14
CA GLN A 130 23.01 0.81 16.18
C GLN A 130 23.97 -0.21 15.59
N GLU A 131 24.70 0.19 14.55
CA GLU A 131 25.72 -0.62 13.90
C GLU A 131 26.93 0.28 13.61
N ASP A 132 28.12 -0.14 14.03
CA ASP A 132 29.37 0.61 13.89
C ASP A 132 29.28 2.10 14.34
N GLY A 133 28.49 2.37 15.38
CA GLY A 133 28.32 3.71 15.94
C GLY A 133 27.40 4.65 15.15
N GLN A 134 26.69 4.14 14.13
CA GLN A 134 25.69 4.88 13.36
C GLN A 134 24.31 4.22 13.42
N PRO A 135 23.22 5.01 13.32
CA PRO A 135 21.88 4.47 13.22
C PRO A 135 21.65 3.84 11.85
N VAL A 136 21.15 2.62 11.82
CA VAL A 136 20.77 1.87 10.62
C VAL A 136 19.27 1.55 10.69
N TYR A 137 18.54 1.95 9.66
CA TYR A 137 17.09 1.81 9.57
C TYR A 137 16.70 0.62 8.71
N SER A 138 15.72 -0.13 9.19
CA SER A 138 15.16 -1.24 8.43
C SER A 138 14.30 -0.75 7.26
N GLN A 139 13.99 -1.65 6.33
CA GLN A 139 13.04 -1.35 5.26
C GLN A 139 11.64 -1.00 5.79
N ASP A 140 11.21 -1.61 6.90
CA ASP A 140 9.94 -1.27 7.56
C ASP A 140 9.96 0.18 8.08
N ASP A 141 11.07 0.61 8.69
CA ASP A 141 11.24 2.02 9.10
C ASP A 141 11.16 2.97 7.90
N VAL A 142 11.75 2.59 6.76
CA VAL A 142 11.68 3.39 5.52
C VAL A 142 10.24 3.49 5.00
N ILE A 143 9.48 2.39 5.04
CA ILE A 143 8.07 2.37 4.66
C ILE A 143 7.26 3.26 5.60
N ILE A 144 7.45 3.13 6.93
CA ILE A 144 6.81 3.96 7.95
C ILE A 144 7.13 5.44 7.71
N GLY A 145 8.40 5.78 7.48
CA GLY A 145 8.83 7.16 7.21
C GLY A 145 8.14 7.77 5.99
N ARG A 146 7.97 6.99 4.90
CA ARG A 146 7.23 7.44 3.71
C ARG A 146 5.73 7.58 3.98
N LEU A 147 5.15 6.69 4.77
CA LEU A 147 3.74 6.78 5.17
C LEU A 147 3.47 8.03 6.02
N LEU A 148 4.36 8.39 6.93
CA LEU A 148 4.26 9.62 7.73
C LEU A 148 4.26 10.88 6.85
N VAL A 149 5.06 10.90 5.78
CA VAL A 149 5.06 11.99 4.80
C VAL A 149 3.75 12.03 4.00
N ASP A 150 3.23 10.86 3.60
CA ASP A 150 1.95 10.80 2.90
C ASP A 150 0.76 11.18 3.81
N ILE A 151 0.80 10.87 5.11
CA ILE A 151 -0.20 11.30 6.11
C ILE A 151 -0.29 12.84 6.15
N ASP A 152 0.86 13.51 6.29
CA ASP A 152 0.92 14.98 6.28
C ASP A 152 0.38 15.57 4.96
N ARG A 153 0.74 14.97 3.82
CA ARG A 153 0.27 15.40 2.49
C ARG A 153 -1.24 15.22 2.27
N LEU A 154 -1.87 14.27 2.95
CA LEU A 154 -3.29 13.98 2.84
C LEU A 154 -4.17 14.87 3.74
N GLY A 155 -3.57 15.82 4.45
CA GLY A 155 -4.31 16.68 5.37
C GLY A 155 -4.53 16.05 6.75
N PHE A 156 -3.71 15.06 7.11
CA PHE A 156 -3.69 14.47 8.45
C PHE A 156 -2.40 14.87 9.18
N GLY A 157 -1.86 16.04 8.86
CA GLY A 157 -0.71 16.61 9.55
C GLY A 157 -1.14 17.46 10.76
N PRO A 158 -0.20 17.82 11.64
CA PRO A 158 -0.48 18.76 12.73
C PRO A 158 -0.94 20.14 12.25
N LYS A 159 -0.67 20.49 10.99
CA LYS A 159 -1.20 21.72 10.37
C LYS A 159 -2.71 21.67 10.13
N ASP A 160 -3.26 20.47 10.04
CA ASP A 160 -4.67 20.21 9.76
C ASP A 160 -5.47 19.84 11.03
N GLY A 161 -4.85 20.00 12.21
CA GLY A 161 -5.47 19.72 13.51
C GLY A 161 -5.30 18.29 14.02
N TYR A 162 -4.57 17.43 13.30
CA TYR A 162 -4.25 16.08 13.76
C TYR A 162 -3.18 16.11 14.85
N ASP A 163 -3.46 15.55 16.04
CA ASP A 163 -2.46 15.48 17.11
C ASP A 163 -1.42 14.40 16.78
N PRO A 164 -0.14 14.76 16.56
CA PRO A 164 0.89 13.77 16.26
C PRO A 164 1.13 12.77 17.39
N ARG A 165 0.69 13.06 18.62
CA ARG A 165 0.71 12.12 19.75
C ARG A 165 -0.16 10.89 19.50
N ASP A 166 -1.16 10.97 18.64
CA ASP A 166 -1.97 9.80 18.26
C ASP A 166 -1.10 8.71 17.62
N LEU A 167 -0.09 9.10 16.82
CA LEU A 167 0.87 8.16 16.22
C LEU A 167 1.70 7.45 17.28
N GLN A 168 2.09 8.17 18.34
CA GLN A 168 2.79 7.58 19.48
C GLN A 168 1.90 6.57 20.20
N GLN A 169 0.65 6.94 20.51
CA GLN A 169 -0.29 6.05 21.19
C GLN A 169 -0.57 4.77 20.39
N ILE A 170 -0.71 4.88 19.07
CA ILE A 170 -0.87 3.72 18.18
C ILE A 170 0.37 2.84 18.22
N SER A 171 1.57 3.43 18.17
CA SER A 171 2.83 2.68 18.23
C SER A 171 2.98 1.93 19.56
N ASP A 172 2.73 2.61 20.69
CA ASP A 172 2.79 2.03 22.02
C ASP A 172 1.78 0.88 22.18
N PHE A 173 0.54 1.08 21.71
CA PHE A 173 -0.49 0.04 21.71
C PHE A 173 -0.06 -1.21 20.92
N ILE A 174 0.45 -1.03 19.70
CA ILE A 174 0.91 -2.16 18.87
C ILE A 174 2.10 -2.85 19.54
N LYS A 175 3.06 -2.09 20.06
CA LYS A 175 4.24 -2.62 20.76
C LYS A 175 3.85 -3.46 21.96
N ASP A 176 2.95 -2.96 22.79
CA ASP A 176 2.46 -3.68 23.98
C ASP A 176 1.66 -4.92 23.60
N TYR A 177 0.81 -4.82 22.56
CA TYR A 177 0.09 -5.96 22.02
C TYR A 177 1.04 -7.06 21.52
N VAL A 178 2.05 -6.70 20.71
CA VAL A 178 3.02 -7.65 20.18
C VAL A 178 3.82 -8.29 21.33
N ARG A 179 4.26 -7.50 22.32
CA ARG A 179 4.99 -8.00 23.48
C ARG A 179 4.16 -8.98 24.31
N SER A 180 2.90 -8.65 24.56
CA SER A 180 1.95 -9.47 25.31
C SER A 180 1.58 -10.75 24.56
N GLY A 181 1.29 -10.64 23.26
CA GLY A 181 0.92 -11.76 22.39
C GLY A 181 2.07 -12.76 22.17
N GLN A 182 3.30 -12.27 21.98
CA GLN A 182 4.46 -13.15 21.79
C GLN A 182 4.82 -13.92 23.07
N ASN A 183 4.70 -13.34 24.28
CA ASN A 183 5.00 -14.10 25.50
C ASN A 183 4.06 -15.31 25.73
N LYS A 184 2.80 -15.22 25.30
CA LYS A 184 1.79 -16.27 25.51
C LYS A 184 1.74 -17.31 24.38
N TYR A 185 1.90 -16.88 23.14
CA TYR A 185 1.79 -17.75 21.96
C TYR A 185 3.14 -18.37 21.56
N LEU A 186 4.23 -17.61 21.66
CA LEU A 186 5.56 -18.08 21.29
C LEU A 186 6.02 -19.14 22.30
N SER A 187 5.77 -19.03 23.60
CA SER A 187 6.24 -20.01 24.61
C SER A 187 5.64 -21.42 24.45
N THR A 188 4.38 -21.54 24.03
CA THR A 188 3.69 -22.83 23.87
C THR A 188 3.88 -23.42 22.47
N THR A 189 3.94 -22.56 21.45
CA THR A 189 4.09 -22.96 20.05
C THR A 189 5.56 -23.12 19.65
N LEU A 190 6.51 -22.32 20.17
CA LEU A 190 7.96 -22.54 19.98
C LEU A 190 8.41 -23.90 20.50
N LYS A 191 7.86 -24.37 21.62
CA LYS A 191 8.19 -25.70 22.16
C LYS A 191 7.79 -26.83 21.21
N LYS A 192 6.74 -26.63 20.38
CA LYS A 192 6.30 -27.59 19.36
C LYS A 192 7.01 -27.40 18.01
N ILE A 193 7.35 -26.16 17.64
CA ILE A 193 8.05 -25.82 16.39
C ILE A 193 9.56 -26.08 16.48
N ALA A 194 10.15 -26.17 17.67
CA ALA A 194 11.56 -26.54 17.88
C ALA A 194 11.96 -27.90 17.27
N ALA A 195 11.00 -28.70 16.78
CA ALA A 195 11.22 -29.98 16.12
C ALA A 195 11.36 -29.93 14.58
N GLY A 196 11.24 -28.77 13.92
CA GLY A 196 11.39 -28.65 12.47
C GLY A 196 11.40 -27.20 11.94
N ASP A 197 12.28 -26.95 10.96
CA ASP A 197 12.61 -25.71 10.22
C ASP A 197 12.04 -24.36 10.73
N TYR A 198 12.81 -23.72 11.61
CA TYR A 198 12.46 -22.54 12.41
C TYR A 198 12.27 -21.23 11.62
N ARG A 199 12.85 -21.11 10.41
CA ARG A 199 12.91 -19.82 9.68
C ARG A 199 11.66 -19.59 8.84
N GLU A 200 11.12 -20.63 8.22
CA GLU A 200 10.01 -20.52 7.28
C GLU A 200 8.66 -20.33 7.99
N SER A 201 8.40 -21.07 9.08
CA SER A 201 7.16 -20.93 9.87
C SER A 201 7.02 -19.55 10.53
N LYS A 202 8.13 -18.92 10.93
CA LYS A 202 8.10 -17.58 11.53
C LYS A 202 7.70 -16.50 10.54
N ILE A 203 8.24 -16.56 9.32
CA ILE A 203 7.91 -15.62 8.25
C ILE A 203 6.42 -15.76 7.92
N GLN A 204 5.92 -16.99 7.74
CA GLN A 204 4.52 -17.24 7.44
C GLN A 204 3.56 -16.71 8.52
N ILE A 205 3.85 -16.97 9.80
CA ILE A 205 3.01 -16.47 10.91
C ILE A 205 3.01 -14.95 10.96
N ARG A 206 4.18 -14.31 10.78
CA ARG A 206 4.27 -12.84 10.74
C ARG A 206 3.40 -12.27 9.62
N GLU A 207 3.49 -12.80 8.41
CA GLU A 207 2.72 -12.29 7.27
C GLU A 207 1.21 -12.51 7.45
N VAL A 208 0.78 -13.69 7.92
CA VAL A 208 -0.64 -13.96 8.19
C VAL A 208 -1.19 -13.01 9.25
N MET A 209 -0.45 -12.78 10.34
CA MET A 209 -0.87 -11.85 11.37
C MET A 209 -0.89 -10.40 10.88
N SER A 210 0.10 -9.97 10.10
CA SER A 210 0.11 -8.63 9.47
C SER A 210 -1.13 -8.40 8.59
N LEU A 211 -1.50 -9.40 7.77
CA LEU A 211 -2.71 -9.34 6.95
C LEU A 211 -3.99 -9.29 7.79
N PHE A 212 -4.04 -10.07 8.88
CA PHE A 212 -5.14 -10.02 9.82
C PHE A 212 -5.34 -8.62 10.41
N PHE A 213 -4.27 -7.99 10.93
CA PHE A 213 -4.35 -6.62 11.46
C PHE A 213 -4.79 -5.61 10.39
N TYR A 214 -4.22 -5.70 9.21
CA TYR A 214 -4.60 -4.84 8.08
C TYR A 214 -6.10 -4.92 7.77
N HIS A 215 -6.65 -6.14 7.66
CA HIS A 215 -8.07 -6.32 7.37
C HIS A 215 -8.98 -5.94 8.55
N MET A 216 -8.55 -6.23 9.78
CA MET A 216 -9.27 -5.84 10.99
C MET A 216 -9.38 -4.33 11.13
N TYR A 217 -8.26 -3.59 10.97
CA TYR A 217 -8.26 -2.14 11.02
C TYR A 217 -9.22 -1.55 9.98
N ARG A 218 -9.13 -2.00 8.72
CA ARG A 218 -10.02 -1.52 7.65
C ARG A 218 -11.50 -1.80 7.92
N LYS A 219 -11.82 -2.97 8.47
CA LYS A 219 -13.19 -3.33 8.83
C LYS A 219 -13.72 -2.37 9.91
N ARG A 220 -12.96 -2.17 10.99
CA ARG A 220 -13.35 -1.31 12.12
C ARG A 220 -13.53 0.15 11.71
N VAL A 221 -12.61 0.68 10.90
CA VAL A 221 -12.72 2.04 10.37
C VAL A 221 -14.00 2.22 9.55
N ARG A 222 -14.33 1.27 8.67
CA ARG A 222 -15.56 1.32 7.88
C ARG A 222 -16.81 1.33 8.77
N GLU A 223 -16.87 0.44 9.75
CA GLU A 223 -18.00 0.35 10.70
C GLU A 223 -18.16 1.68 11.47
N GLN A 224 -17.07 2.28 11.94
CA GLN A 224 -17.11 3.58 12.62
C GLN A 224 -17.58 4.73 11.71
N TYR A 225 -17.15 4.75 10.44
CA TYR A 225 -17.64 5.76 9.50
C TYR A 225 -19.14 5.61 9.21
N GLU A 226 -19.65 4.38 9.13
CA GLU A 226 -21.07 4.12 8.96
C GLU A 226 -21.88 4.66 10.14
N GLU A 227 -21.43 4.41 11.38
CA GLU A 227 -22.05 4.93 12.61
C GLU A 227 -22.07 6.48 12.64
N ILE A 228 -20.94 7.13 12.32
CA ILE A 228 -20.85 8.60 12.29
C ILE A 228 -21.81 9.19 11.24
N LEU A 229 -21.86 8.61 10.04
CA LEU A 229 -22.73 9.08 8.96
C LEU A 229 -24.22 8.89 9.29
N GLU A 230 -24.57 7.87 10.06
CA GLU A 230 -25.93 7.68 10.58
C GLU A 230 -26.28 8.74 11.61
N ALA A 231 -25.40 8.97 12.59
CA ALA A 231 -25.59 10.01 13.62
C ALA A 231 -25.78 11.42 13.01
N MET A 232 -24.97 11.80 12.02
CA MET A 232 -25.09 13.10 11.34
C MET A 232 -26.44 13.27 10.61
N LYS A 233 -26.97 12.19 10.02
CA LYS A 233 -28.29 12.24 9.34
C LYS A 233 -29.44 12.36 10.33
N ASP A 234 -29.29 11.78 11.52
CA ASP A 234 -30.30 11.87 12.56
C ASP A 234 -30.33 13.25 13.22
N GLU A 235 -29.18 13.90 13.39
CA GLU A 235 -29.08 15.31 13.83
C GLU A 235 -29.72 16.27 12.80
N ASP A 236 -29.44 16.09 11.50
CA ASP A 236 -30.05 16.88 10.43
C ASP A 236 -31.59 16.70 10.36
N ARG A 237 -32.10 15.53 10.73
CA ARG A 237 -33.55 15.23 10.79
C ARG A 237 -34.21 15.76 12.06
N ALA A 238 -33.48 15.84 13.17
CA ALA A 238 -34.00 16.36 14.43
C ALA A 238 -33.98 17.89 14.51
N GLY A 239 -33.14 18.55 13.68
CA GLY A 239 -33.05 20.00 13.55
C GLY A 239 -33.95 20.64 12.49
N ALA A 240 -34.69 19.85 11.71
CA ALA A 240 -35.62 20.28 10.65
C ALA A 240 -37.09 20.09 11.08
#